data_AF-A0A1I2AC31-F1
#
_entry.id   AF-A0A1I2AC31-F1
#
_cell.length_a   1.000
_cell.length_b   1.000
_cell.length_c   1.000
_cell.angle_alpha   90.00
_cell.angle_beta   90.00
_cell.angle_gamma   90.00
#
_symmetry.space_group_name_H-M   'P 1'
#
loop_
_entity.id
_entity.type
_entity.pdbx_description
1 polymer ?
#
loop_
_entity_poly.entity_id
_entity_poly.type
_entity_poly.pdbx_seq_one_letter_code
_entity_poly.pdbx_strand_id
1 'polypeptide(L)' 'MNKTELARALGVSRQAIYRLIEKGMPIDSVESAKQWRKRNLNPYKTKEYRVALMQARIQVKNERLNQF' A
#
# COMPACT_ATOMS: atom_id res chain seq x y z
N MET A 1 17.95 -12.68 8.79
CA MET A 1 17.49 -11.49 9.54
C MET A 1 16.34 -11.86 10.47
N ASN A 2 16.20 -11.24 11.65
CA ASN A 2 15.11 -11.56 12.58
C ASN A 2 13.79 -10.87 12.15
N LYS A 3 12.66 -11.57 12.28
CA LYS A 3 11.31 -11.04 11.93
C LYS A 3 10.97 -9.76 12.71
N THR A 4 11.45 -9.65 13.95
CA THR A 4 11.24 -8.45 14.80
C THR A 4 12.02 -7.25 14.28
N GLU A 5 13.26 -7.45 13.84
CA GLU A 5 14.09 -6.39 13.26
C GLU A 5 13.52 -5.95 11.92
N LEU A 6 13.08 -6.89 11.09
CA LEU A 6 12.41 -6.61 9.82
C LEU A 6 11.12 -5.80 10.02
N ALA A 7 10.34 -6.13 11.05
CA ALA A 7 9.14 -5.37 11.41
C ALA A 7 9.46 -3.91 11.74
N ARG A 8 10.49 -3.68 12.57
CA ARG A 8 10.96 -2.31 12.91
C ARG A 8 11.49 -1.58 11.67
N ALA A 9 12.33 -2.22 10.87
CA ALA A 9 12.91 -1.62 9.68
C ALA A 9 11.86 -1.26 8.61
N LEU A 10 10.78 -2.04 8.51
CA LEU A 10 9.66 -1.79 7.58
C LEU A 10 8.55 -0.93 8.18
N GLY A 11 8.64 -0.54 9.47
CA GLY A 11 7.62 0.26 10.14
C GLY A 11 6.25 -0.41 10.23
N VAL A 12 6.20 -1.74 10.35
CA VAL A 12 4.95 -2.50 10.46
C VAL A 12 4.91 -3.40 11.69
N SER A 13 3.71 -3.82 12.08
CA SER A 13 3.54 -4.75 13.18
C SER A 13 4.12 -6.13 12.86
N ARG A 14 4.49 -6.87 13.91
CA ARG A 14 5.01 -8.23 13.77
C ARG A 14 3.98 -9.16 13.11
N GLN A 15 2.68 -9.01 13.42
CA GLN A 15 1.61 -9.80 12.78
C GLN A 15 1.49 -9.48 11.28
N ALA A 16 1.77 -8.23 10.86
CA ALA A 16 1.82 -7.90 9.45
C ALA A 16 2.96 -8.63 8.73
N ILE A 17 4.14 -8.75 9.36
CA ILE A 17 5.26 -9.52 8.80
C ILE A 17 4.88 -10.98 8.55
N TYR A 18 4.25 -11.67 9.51
CA TYR A 18 3.83 -13.06 9.30
C TYR A 18 2.90 -13.22 8.09
N ARG A 19 1.88 -12.34 7.97
CA ARG A 19 0.97 -12.34 6.82
C ARG A 19 1.67 -12.02 5.49
N LEU A 20 2.73 -11.20 5.52
CA LEU A 20 3.50 -10.89 4.31
C LEU A 20 4.40 -12.06 3.91
N ILE A 21 4.99 -12.76 4.89
CA ILE A 21 5.80 -13.97 4.64
C ILE A 21 4.93 -15.07 4.04
N GLU A 22 3.73 -15.30 4.56
CA GLU A 22 2.77 -16.27 4.01
C GLU A 22 2.41 -15.96 2.55
N LYS A 23 2.44 -14.69 2.16
CA LYS A 23 2.25 -14.24 0.77
C LYS A 23 3.50 -14.35 -0.10
N GLY A 24 4.63 -14.81 0.45
CA GLY A 24 5.90 -14.95 -0.26
C GLY A 24 6.81 -13.72 -0.19
N MET A 25 6.64 -12.83 0.81
CA MET A 25 7.59 -11.74 1.02
C MET A 25 8.97 -12.28 1.45
N PRO A 26 10.05 -11.88 0.77
CA PRO A 26 11.41 -12.28 1.12
C PRO A 26 11.84 -11.68 2.46
N ILE A 27 12.67 -12.41 3.21
CA ILE A 27 13.11 -12.07 4.58
C ILE A 27 14.64 -12.03 4.76
N ASP A 28 15.36 -12.22 3.66
CA ASP A 28 16.82 -12.16 3.57
C ASP A 28 17.35 -10.75 3.85
N SER A 29 16.69 -9.72 3.31
CA SER A 29 17.11 -8.33 3.44
C SER A 29 15.93 -7.35 3.57
N VAL A 30 16.18 -6.18 4.15
CA VAL A 30 15.18 -5.09 4.21
C VAL A 30 14.82 -4.63 2.80
N GLU A 31 15.81 -4.53 1.91
CA GLU A 31 15.61 -4.00 0.56
C GLU A 31 14.80 -4.95 -0.32
N SER A 32 15.05 -6.26 -0.26
CA SER A 32 14.21 -7.24 -0.97
C SER A 32 12.75 -7.17 -0.49
N ALA A 33 12.53 -7.07 0.82
CA ALA A 33 11.20 -6.93 1.40
C ALA A 33 10.49 -5.63 0.99
N LYS A 34 11.22 -4.49 0.95
CA LYS A 34 10.69 -3.20 0.47
C LYS A 34 10.27 -3.28 -0.99
N GLN A 35 11.12 -3.83 -1.86
CA GLN A 35 10.80 -3.98 -3.28
C GLN A 35 9.60 -4.90 -3.50
N TRP A 36 9.56 -6.03 -2.79
CA TRP A 36 8.44 -6.95 -2.84
C TRP A 36 7.14 -6.25 -2.43
N ARG A 37 7.16 -5.49 -1.32
CA ARG A 37 5.98 -4.73 -0.87
C ARG A 37 5.52 -3.70 -1.88
N LYS A 38 6.44 -2.98 -2.53
CA LYS A 38 6.10 -2.00 -3.57
C LYS A 38 5.40 -2.66 -4.77
N ARG A 39 5.89 -3.83 -5.19
CA ARG A 39 5.32 -4.61 -6.30
C ARG A 39 3.97 -5.26 -5.95
N ASN A 40 3.79 -5.67 -4.70
CA ASN A 40 2.60 -6.40 -4.22
C ASN A 40 1.57 -5.49 -3.53
N LEU A 41 1.77 -4.18 -3.52
CA LEU A 41 0.81 -3.24 -2.97
C LEU A 41 -0.40 -3.15 -3.89
N ASN A 42 -1.59 -3.45 -3.37
CA ASN A 42 -2.82 -3.29 -4.14
C ASN A 42 -3.10 -1.78 -4.32
N PRO A 43 -3.05 -1.24 -5.56
CA PRO A 43 -3.19 0.19 -5.80
C PRO A 43 -4.54 0.73 -5.33
N TYR A 44 -5.60 -0.07 -5.40
CA TYR A 44 -6.97 0.31 -5.01
C TYR A 44 -7.16 0.45 -3.50
N LYS A 45 -6.27 -0.12 -2.69
CA LYS A 45 -6.32 -0.05 -1.21
C LYS A 45 -5.41 1.03 -0.64
N THR A 46 -4.79 1.84 -1.50
CA THR A 46 -3.88 2.91 -1.10
C THR A 46 -4.63 4.16 -0.67
N LYS A 47 -3.95 5.07 0.04
CA LYS A 47 -4.54 6.37 0.40
C LYS A 47 -4.68 7.23 -0.87
N GLU A 48 -3.67 7.17 -1.72
CA GLU A 48 -3.55 7.87 -3.00
C GLU A 48 -4.76 7.57 -3.88
N TYR A 49 -5.12 6.29 -4.05
CA TYR A 49 -6.29 5.91 -4.84
C TYR A 49 -7.60 6.46 -4.26
N ARG A 50 -7.79 6.43 -2.93
CA ARG A 50 -8.99 7.00 -2.30
C ARG A 50 -9.11 8.49 -2.53
N VAL A 51 -8.00 9.22 -2.44
CA VAL A 51 -7.96 10.66 -2.71
C VAL A 51 -8.26 10.94 -4.18
N ALA A 52 -7.60 10.23 -5.09
CA ALA A 52 -7.83 10.37 -6.53
C ALA A 52 -9.29 10.09 -6.92
N LEU A 53 -9.88 9.03 -6.35
CA LEU A 53 -11.28 8.69 -6.56
C LEU A 53 -12.22 9.80 -6.06
N MET A 54 -11.94 10.40 -4.91
CA MET A 54 -12.72 11.52 -4.39
C MET A 54 -12.62 12.75 -5.29
N GLN A 55 -11.42 13.08 -5.77
CA GLN A 55 -11.20 14.19 -6.69
C GLN A 55 -11.94 13.97 -8.01
N ALA A 56 -11.85 12.77 -8.60
CA ALA A 56 -12.57 12.43 -9.82
C ALA A 56 -14.10 12.55 -9.65
N ARG A 57 -14.65 12.14 -8.50
CA ARG A 57 -16.08 12.29 -8.20
C ARG A 57 -16.52 13.75 -8.11
N ILE A 58 -15.70 14.60 -7.48
CA ILE A 58 -15.98 16.05 -7.38
C ILE A 58 -15.94 16.68 -8.77
N GLN A 59 -14.95 16.32 -9.57
CA GLN A 59 -14.80 16.81 -10.94
C GLN A 59 -16.05 16.49 -11.79
N VAL A 60 -16.50 15.23 -11.79
CA VAL A 60 -17.71 14.81 -12.52
C VAL A 60 -18.96 15.55 -12.02
N LYS A 61 -19.07 15.81 -10.71
CA LYS A 61 -20.18 16.59 -10.15
C LYS A 61 -20.16 18.03 -10.68
N ASN A 62 -19.01 18.67 -10.70
CA ASN A 62 -18.86 20.04 -11.18
C ASN A 62 -19.18 20.16 -12.68
N GLU A 63 -18.69 19.21 -13.49
CA GLU A 63 -18.99 19.16 -14.92
C GLU A 63 -20.49 19.05 -15.21
N ARG A 64 -21.21 18.23 -14.44
CA ARG A 64 -22.68 18.11 -14.55
C ARG A 64 -23.42 19.38 -14.18
N LEU A 65 -22.91 20.15 -13.21
CA LEU A 65 -23.53 21.40 -12.79
C LEU A 65 -23.31 22.51 -13.82
N ASN A 66 -22.18 22.52 -14.52
CA ASN A 66 -21.85 23.52 -15.53
C ASN A 66 -22.56 23.30 -16.88
N GLN A 67 -23.38 22.26 -17.01
CA GLN A 67 -24.15 21.95 -18.23
C GLN A 67 -25.59 22.51 -18.21
N PHE A 68 -25.96 23.22 -17.14
CA PHE A 68 -27.25 23.91 -16.97
C PHE A 68 -27.00 25.39 -16.67
#